data_AF-A0A934TRD1-F1
#
_entry.id   AF-A0A934TRD1-F1
#
_cell.length_a   1.000
_cell.length_b   1.000
_cell.length_c   1.000
_cell.angle_alpha   90.00
_cell.angle_beta   90.00
_cell.angle_gamma   90.00
#
_symmetry.space_group_name_H-M   'P 1'
#
loop_
_entity.id
_entity.type
_entity.pdbx_description
1 polymer ?
#
loop_
_entity_poly.entity_id
_entity_poly.type
_entity_poly.pdbx_seq_one_letter_code
_entity_poly.pdbx_strand_id
1 'polypeptide(L)'
;MFVGLDANYDSEIERNSSVFARVLEYHADGVAFWKRHDVHHPFLLEGYGARDGVLYHRNFANIRLGAEHAGRFSFVELLHVPTTGISQLDESDLDPGHLTQLASLIQDGARRKLFLSDKVIRLMRTTQHFGWLPKPVANQVLPMLHRLGQTTVYQHLHFSNYGRFKDRMTKEAAAIAVLATQGHGR
;
A
#
# COMPACT_ATOMS: atom_id res chain seq x y z
N MET A 1 1.67 7.69 0.21
CA MET A 1 0.51 6.91 0.65
C MET A 1 0.28 5.82 -0.36
N PHE A 2 0.30 4.57 0.08
CA PHE A 2 -0.09 3.41 -0.71
C PHE A 2 -1.49 3.01 -0.28
N VAL A 3 -2.38 2.76 -1.24
CA VAL A 3 -3.71 2.22 -0.93
C VAL A 3 -3.76 0.77 -1.38
N GLY A 4 -3.94 -0.13 -0.42
CA GLY A 4 -4.19 -1.54 -0.67
C GLY A 4 -5.68 -1.85 -0.62
N LEU A 5 -6.02 -3.12 -0.80
CA LEU A 5 -7.39 -3.59 -0.64
C LEU A 5 -7.68 -3.89 0.83
N ASP A 6 -6.76 -4.61 1.44
CA ASP A 6 -6.78 -5.14 2.79
C ASP A 6 -5.36 -5.51 3.24
N ALA A 7 -5.22 -5.78 4.54
CA ALA A 7 -3.96 -6.27 5.11
C ALA A 7 -3.71 -7.77 4.86
N ASN A 8 -4.75 -8.53 4.50
CA ASN A 8 -4.76 -9.99 4.21
C ASN A 8 -3.76 -10.81 5.04
N TYR A 9 -4.14 -11.14 6.28
CA TYR A 9 -3.33 -11.94 7.19
C TYR A 9 -3.46 -13.45 6.93
N ASP A 10 -2.43 -14.20 7.35
CA ASP A 10 -2.51 -15.66 7.47
C ASP A 10 -3.65 -16.03 8.45
N SER A 11 -4.49 -17.00 8.10
CA SER A 11 -5.67 -17.35 8.90
C SER A 11 -5.33 -17.89 10.29
N GLU A 12 -4.09 -18.30 10.52
CA GLU A 12 -3.59 -18.83 11.79
C GLU A 12 -2.51 -17.92 12.40
N ILE A 13 -2.49 -16.63 12.03
CA ILE A 13 -1.46 -15.69 12.48
C ILE A 13 -1.35 -15.60 14.01
N GLU A 14 -2.46 -15.77 14.72
CA GLU A 14 -2.53 -15.74 16.18
C GLU A 14 -1.91 -16.96 16.86
N ARG A 15 -1.84 -18.11 16.16
CA ARG A 15 -1.27 -19.36 16.73
C ARG A 15 0.23 -19.25 16.97
N ASN A 16 0.92 -18.37 16.27
CA ASN A 16 2.32 -18.08 16.50
C ASN A 16 2.45 -16.82 17.37
N SER A 17 2.55 -17.02 18.69
CA SER A 17 2.53 -15.93 19.67
C SER A 17 3.62 -14.88 19.44
N SER A 18 4.80 -15.27 18.93
CA SER A 18 5.90 -14.33 18.68
C SER A 18 5.65 -13.48 17.44
N VAL A 19 5.13 -14.07 16.37
CA VAL A 19 4.71 -13.35 15.16
C VAL A 19 3.56 -12.40 15.47
N PHE A 20 2.55 -12.90 16.17
CA PHE A 20 1.37 -12.11 16.50
C PHE A 20 1.73 -10.90 17.38
N ALA A 21 2.63 -11.07 18.36
CA ALA A 21 3.13 -9.96 19.17
C ALA A 21 3.80 -8.85 18.32
N ARG A 22 4.50 -9.21 17.24
CA ARG A 22 5.10 -8.23 16.31
C ARG A 22 4.07 -7.52 15.45
N VAL A 23 2.99 -8.21 15.09
CA VAL A 23 1.84 -7.60 14.41
C VAL A 23 1.15 -6.59 15.33
N LEU A 24 0.93 -6.93 16.61
CA LEU A 24 0.38 -6.00 17.59
C LEU A 24 1.30 -4.79 17.81
N GLU A 25 2.62 -4.99 17.91
CA GLU A 25 3.61 -3.90 17.99
C GLU A 25 3.51 -2.97 16.77
N TYR A 26 3.39 -3.53 15.56
CA TYR A 26 3.23 -2.77 14.32
C TYR A 26 1.92 -1.97 14.28
N HIS A 27 0.80 -2.54 14.72
CA HIS A 27 -0.48 -1.82 14.75
C HIS A 27 -0.52 -0.71 15.80
N ALA A 28 0.19 -0.87 16.92
CA ALA A 28 0.28 0.16 17.94
C ALA A 28 1.01 1.42 17.42
N ASP A 29 2.14 1.23 16.73
CA ASP A 29 2.86 2.31 16.05
C ASP A 29 3.78 1.76 14.95
N GLY A 30 3.29 1.78 13.70
CA GLY A 30 4.04 1.26 12.56
C GLY A 30 5.31 2.05 12.24
N VAL A 31 5.37 3.34 12.60
CA VAL A 31 6.56 4.17 12.38
C VAL A 31 7.64 3.81 13.39
N ALA A 32 7.27 3.69 14.67
CA ALA A 32 8.20 3.25 15.71
C ALA A 32 8.67 1.80 15.47
N PHE A 33 7.77 0.92 15.03
CA PHE A 33 8.11 -0.44 14.62
C PHE A 33 9.18 -0.42 13.52
N TRP A 34 8.95 0.31 12.43
CA TRP A 34 9.90 0.35 11.32
C TRP A 34 11.25 0.90 11.75
N LYS A 35 11.26 1.98 12.54
CA LYS A 35 12.51 2.54 13.07
C LYS A 35 13.29 1.58 13.98
N ARG A 36 12.59 0.73 14.72
CA ARG A 36 13.21 -0.23 15.65
C ARG A 36 13.80 -1.45 14.94
N HIS A 37 13.09 -1.95 13.93
CA HIS A 37 13.41 -3.23 13.28
C HIS A 37 14.05 -3.07 11.89
N ASP A 38 14.16 -1.85 11.39
CA ASP A 38 14.65 -1.50 10.04
C ASP A 38 13.92 -2.20 8.89
N VAL A 39 12.68 -2.63 9.14
CA VAL A 39 11.76 -3.20 8.14
C VAL A 39 10.37 -2.60 8.31
N HIS A 40 9.66 -2.35 7.21
CA HIS A 40 8.36 -1.65 7.26
C HIS A 40 7.20 -2.49 7.77
N HIS A 41 7.38 -3.81 7.86
CA HIS A 41 6.31 -4.73 8.24
C HIS A 41 6.85 -5.98 8.95
N PRO A 42 6.15 -6.53 9.96
CA PRO A 42 6.55 -7.73 10.69
C PRO A 42 6.75 -8.97 9.82
N PHE A 43 6.14 -9.03 8.64
CA PHE A 43 6.30 -10.17 7.72
C PHE A 43 7.71 -10.30 7.12
N LEU A 44 8.54 -9.28 7.29
CA LEU A 44 9.94 -9.29 6.89
C LEU A 44 10.89 -9.75 8.00
N LEU A 45 10.40 -9.90 9.24
CA LEU A 45 11.20 -10.40 10.34
C LEU A 45 11.54 -11.88 10.17
N GLU A 46 12.69 -12.26 10.70
CA GLU A 46 13.06 -13.67 10.84
C GLU A 46 12.02 -14.41 11.70
N GLY A 47 11.60 -15.59 11.24
CA GLY A 47 10.62 -16.43 11.94
C GLY A 47 9.18 -16.36 11.44
N TYR A 48 8.80 -15.37 10.62
CA TYR A 48 7.46 -15.35 10.00
C TYR A 48 7.28 -16.49 8.98
N GLY A 49 8.31 -16.75 8.17
CA GLY A 49 8.31 -17.80 7.13
C GLY A 49 7.75 -17.34 5.78
N ALA A 50 7.42 -18.28 4.90
CA ALA A 50 6.81 -18.02 3.60
C ALA A 50 5.28 -18.16 3.68
N ARG A 51 4.62 -17.13 4.23
CA ARG A 51 3.16 -17.05 4.43
C ARG A 51 2.53 -15.96 3.59
N ASP A 52 1.22 -15.79 3.73
CA ASP A 52 0.47 -14.72 3.09
C ASP A 52 1.04 -13.34 3.42
N GLY A 53 0.96 -12.44 2.43
CA GLY A 53 1.52 -11.09 2.50
C GLY A 53 3.04 -10.98 2.30
N VAL A 54 3.84 -12.02 2.54
CA VAL A 54 5.32 -11.93 2.49
C VAL A 54 5.84 -11.45 1.13
N LEU A 55 5.28 -11.97 0.04
CA LEU A 55 5.69 -11.59 -1.31
C LEU A 55 5.48 -10.08 -1.55
N TYR A 56 4.34 -9.55 -1.11
CA TYR A 56 4.03 -8.13 -1.22
C TYR A 56 5.10 -7.29 -0.52
N HIS A 57 5.37 -7.59 0.75
CA HIS A 57 6.32 -6.79 1.55
C HIS A 57 7.76 -6.95 1.06
N ARG A 58 8.17 -8.15 0.61
CA ARG A 58 9.50 -8.35 -0.01
C ARG A 58 9.66 -7.52 -1.27
N ASN A 59 8.64 -7.48 -2.12
CA ASN A 59 8.69 -6.68 -3.34
C ASN A 59 8.62 -5.18 -3.05
N PHE A 60 7.87 -4.74 -2.04
CA PHE A 60 7.92 -3.37 -1.56
C PHE A 60 9.31 -2.98 -1.07
N ALA A 61 10.00 -3.87 -0.34
CA ALA A 61 11.35 -3.62 0.17
C ALA A 61 12.38 -3.36 -0.95
N ASN A 62 12.10 -3.77 -2.20
CA ASN A 62 12.95 -3.44 -3.36
C ASN A 62 12.96 -1.96 -3.73
N ILE A 63 12.07 -1.13 -3.17
CA ILE A 63 12.15 0.33 -3.25
C ILE A 63 13.36 0.85 -2.45
N ARG A 64 13.88 0.05 -1.50
CA ARG A 64 15.07 0.34 -0.66
C ARG A 64 14.90 1.60 0.19
N LEU A 65 13.75 1.73 0.86
CA LEU A 65 13.49 2.76 1.86
C LEU A 65 13.88 2.22 3.24
N GLY A 66 14.75 2.93 3.95
CA GLY A 66 15.14 2.62 5.33
C GLY A 66 14.27 3.29 6.40
N ALA A 67 14.58 3.03 7.66
CA ALA A 67 13.93 3.61 8.85
C ALA A 67 13.77 5.15 8.81
N GLU A 68 14.71 5.88 8.19
CA GLU A 68 14.68 7.34 8.02
C GLU A 68 13.47 7.82 7.19
N HIS A 69 12.86 6.92 6.42
CA HIS A 69 11.69 7.20 5.62
C HIS A 69 10.38 6.89 6.35
N ALA A 70 10.39 6.15 7.46
CA ALA A 70 9.19 5.57 8.06
C ALA A 70 8.05 6.57 8.29
N GLY A 71 8.36 7.78 8.77
CA GLY A 71 7.36 8.84 9.03
C GLY A 71 6.79 9.53 7.78
N ARG A 72 7.19 9.13 6.57
CA ARG A 72 6.77 9.75 5.29
C ARG A 72 5.88 8.83 4.46
N PHE A 73 5.69 7.60 4.92
CA PHE A 73 4.93 6.58 4.25
C PHE A 73 3.75 6.17 5.11
N SER A 74 2.67 5.80 4.42
CA SER A 74 1.46 5.30 5.04
C SER A 74 0.87 4.27 4.09
N PHE A 75 0.41 3.17 4.68
CA PHE A 75 -0.39 2.14 4.03
C PHE A 75 -1.81 2.31 4.56
N VAL A 76 -2.77 2.41 3.65
CA VAL A 76 -4.18 2.59 3.99
C VAL A 76 -4.96 1.59 3.17
N GLU A 77 -5.90 0.90 3.80
CA GLU A 77 -6.68 -0.13 3.12
C GLU A 77 -8.04 0.40 2.67
N LEU A 78 -8.53 -0.10 1.54
CA LEU A 78 -9.86 0.24 1.05
C LEU A 78 -10.96 -0.42 1.90
N LEU A 79 -10.67 -1.59 2.48
CA LEU A 79 -11.49 -2.19 3.52
C LEU A 79 -11.21 -1.57 4.89
N HIS A 80 -12.28 -1.43 5.66
CA HIS A 80 -12.26 -0.96 7.05
C HIS A 80 -11.90 -2.07 8.06
N VAL A 81 -11.86 -3.32 7.59
CA VAL A 81 -11.52 -4.51 8.39
C VAL A 81 -10.40 -5.31 7.72
N PRO A 82 -9.53 -5.96 8.51
CA PRO A 82 -8.58 -6.92 7.97
C PRO A 82 -9.29 -8.18 7.46
N THR A 83 -8.67 -8.86 6.50
CA THR A 83 -9.19 -10.09 5.90
C THR A 83 -8.20 -11.25 6.07
N THR A 84 -8.66 -12.47 5.77
CA THR A 84 -7.85 -13.67 5.67
C THR A 84 -8.25 -14.46 4.42
N GLY A 85 -7.34 -14.61 3.45
CA GLY A 85 -7.55 -15.45 2.27
C GLY A 85 -8.57 -14.94 1.25
N ILE A 86 -9.09 -13.72 1.40
CA ILE A 86 -10.04 -13.12 0.46
C ILE A 86 -9.26 -12.46 -0.68
N SER A 87 -9.58 -12.83 -1.92
CA SER A 87 -8.90 -12.31 -3.10
C SER A 87 -9.83 -11.61 -4.08
N GLN A 88 -11.14 -11.63 -3.85
CA GLN A 88 -12.15 -10.95 -4.66
C GLN A 88 -13.01 -10.11 -3.75
N LEU A 89 -13.05 -8.82 -4.04
CA LEU A 89 -13.86 -7.83 -3.34
C LEU A 89 -14.67 -7.09 -4.38
N ASP A 90 -15.90 -6.73 -4.02
CA ASP A 90 -16.76 -5.86 -4.78
C ASP A 90 -17.20 -4.64 -3.96
N GLU A 91 -18.07 -3.82 -4.55
CA GLU A 91 -18.53 -2.57 -3.92
C GLU A 91 -19.29 -2.83 -2.61
N SER A 92 -19.99 -3.96 -2.49
CA SER A 92 -20.80 -4.29 -1.31
C SER A 92 -19.98 -4.66 -0.07
N ASP A 93 -18.70 -5.02 -0.26
CA ASP A 93 -17.76 -5.26 0.84
C ASP A 93 -17.26 -3.95 1.49
N LEU A 94 -17.46 -2.81 0.83
CA LEU A 94 -16.91 -1.53 1.25
C LEU A 94 -17.85 -0.80 2.20
N ASP A 95 -17.28 -0.25 3.28
CA ASP A 95 -18.04 0.58 4.22
C ASP A 95 -18.13 2.04 3.73
N PRO A 96 -19.33 2.60 3.50
CA PRO A 96 -19.49 3.97 3.01
C PRO A 96 -18.89 5.05 3.93
N GLY A 97 -18.89 4.81 5.24
CA GLY A 97 -18.31 5.73 6.24
C GLY A 97 -16.80 5.82 6.10
N HIS A 98 -16.13 4.67 6.02
CA HIS A 98 -14.70 4.55 5.74
C HIS A 98 -14.33 5.16 4.39
N LEU A 99 -15.10 4.89 3.33
CA LEU A 99 -14.86 5.50 2.01
C LEU A 99 -14.97 7.02 2.06
N THR A 100 -15.88 7.56 2.85
CA THR A 100 -16.02 9.02 3.05
C THR A 100 -14.78 9.61 3.72
N GLN A 101 -14.25 8.94 4.75
CA GLN A 101 -13.01 9.37 5.42
C GLN A 101 -11.81 9.30 4.49
N LEU A 102 -11.66 8.19 3.76
CA LEU A 102 -10.57 8.00 2.80
C LEU A 102 -10.65 9.02 1.66
N ALA A 103 -11.84 9.29 1.15
CA ALA A 103 -12.07 10.32 0.13
C ALA A 103 -11.67 11.70 0.64
N SER A 104 -12.09 12.07 1.85
CA SER A 104 -11.69 13.34 2.47
C SER A 104 -10.17 13.45 2.59
N LEU A 105 -9.49 12.37 3.00
CA LEU A 105 -8.03 12.35 3.16
C LEU A 105 -7.26 12.49 1.82
N ILE A 106 -7.80 11.92 0.75
CA ILE A 106 -7.19 11.98 -0.59
C ILE A 106 -7.48 13.31 -1.29
N GLN A 107 -8.67 13.86 -1.06
CA GLN A 107 -9.19 15.01 -1.79
C GLN A 107 -8.96 16.35 -1.06
N ASP A 108 -8.41 16.33 0.15
CA ASP A 108 -8.02 17.54 0.91
C ASP A 108 -7.02 18.44 0.16
N GLY A 109 -6.40 17.94 -0.90
CA GLY A 109 -5.46 18.67 -1.75
C GLY A 109 -4.07 18.85 -1.12
N ALA A 110 -3.79 18.19 0.01
CA ALA A 110 -2.50 18.24 0.70
C ALA A 110 -1.36 17.74 -0.20
N ARG A 111 -0.11 18.11 0.14
CA ARG A 111 1.07 17.64 -0.59
C ARG A 111 1.33 16.16 -0.32
N ARG A 112 0.76 15.29 -1.15
CA ARG A 112 0.91 13.84 -1.05
C ARG A 112 1.17 13.19 -2.41
N LYS A 113 1.78 12.01 -2.36
CA LYS A 113 1.84 11.09 -3.50
C LYS A 113 1.02 9.86 -3.14
N LEU A 114 0.00 9.59 -3.95
CA LEU A 114 -0.90 8.47 -3.82
C LEU A 114 -0.49 7.39 -4.82
N PHE A 115 -0.35 6.15 -4.37
CA PHE A 115 0.02 5.01 -5.19
C PHE A 115 -1.12 3.99 -5.14
N LEU A 116 -1.73 3.71 -6.30
CA LEU A 116 -2.86 2.81 -6.44
C LEU A 116 -2.54 1.69 -7.42
N SER A 117 -2.94 0.47 -7.10
CA SER A 117 -2.89 -0.65 -8.04
C SER A 117 -4.10 -0.67 -8.97
N ASP A 118 -4.01 -1.35 -10.12
CA ASP A 118 -5.11 -1.49 -11.08
C ASP A 118 -6.42 -1.98 -10.43
N LYS A 119 -6.32 -2.94 -9.51
CA LYS A 119 -7.50 -3.52 -8.84
C LYS A 119 -8.13 -2.51 -7.87
N VAL A 120 -7.31 -1.79 -7.10
CA VAL A 120 -7.75 -0.70 -6.21
C VAL A 120 -8.44 0.40 -7.01
N ILE A 121 -7.82 0.86 -8.12
CA ILE A 121 -8.42 1.89 -8.99
C ILE A 121 -9.78 1.43 -9.53
N ARG A 122 -9.88 0.20 -10.02
CA ARG A 122 -11.14 -0.32 -10.58
C ARG A 122 -12.23 -0.35 -9.52
N LEU A 123 -11.92 -0.83 -8.32
CA LEU A 123 -12.88 -0.94 -7.22
C LEU A 123 -13.29 0.44 -6.69
N MET A 124 -12.34 1.34 -6.42
CA MET A 124 -12.63 2.73 -6.02
C MET A 124 -13.59 3.41 -7.01
N ARG A 125 -13.41 3.19 -8.32
CA ARG A 125 -14.27 3.77 -9.37
C ARG A 125 -15.69 3.18 -9.45
N THR A 126 -15.96 2.05 -8.80
CA THR A 126 -17.35 1.55 -8.69
C THR A 126 -18.15 2.40 -7.71
N THR A 127 -17.47 2.96 -6.71
CA THR A 127 -18.07 3.82 -5.68
C THR A 127 -18.30 5.25 -6.20
N GLN A 128 -19.26 5.95 -5.59
CA GLN A 128 -19.54 7.35 -5.92
C GLN A 128 -18.43 8.33 -5.47
N HIS A 129 -17.66 7.97 -4.44
CA HIS A 129 -16.65 8.84 -3.82
C HIS A 129 -15.45 9.15 -4.71
N PHE A 130 -15.15 8.28 -5.67
CA PHE A 130 -13.96 8.38 -6.52
C PHE A 130 -14.30 8.46 -8.02
N GLY A 131 -15.45 9.03 -8.38
CA GLY A 131 -15.88 9.22 -9.78
C GLY A 131 -14.90 10.05 -10.63
N TRP A 132 -14.05 10.87 -9.99
CA TRP A 132 -12.98 11.64 -10.64
C TRP A 132 -11.78 10.79 -11.07
N LEU A 133 -11.61 9.58 -10.53
CA LEU A 133 -10.42 8.76 -10.74
C LEU A 133 -10.39 8.17 -12.16
N PRO A 134 -9.34 8.41 -12.96
CA PRO A 134 -9.22 7.84 -14.30
C PRO A 134 -9.11 6.31 -14.29
N LYS A 135 -9.40 5.69 -15.44
CA LYS A 135 -9.18 4.24 -15.64
C LYS A 135 -7.67 3.91 -15.59
N PRO A 136 -7.28 2.69 -15.18
CA PRO A 136 -5.88 2.26 -15.24
C PRO A 136 -5.33 2.30 -16.66
N VAL A 137 -4.07 2.67 -16.78
CA VAL A 137 -3.29 2.74 -18.02
C VAL A 137 -2.39 1.50 -18.12
N ALA A 138 -2.43 0.82 -19.26
CA ALA A 138 -1.63 -0.38 -19.49
C ALA A 138 -0.18 -0.03 -19.91
N ASN A 139 0.76 -0.94 -19.62
CA ASN A 139 2.12 -0.96 -20.17
C ASN A 139 2.97 0.32 -19.96
N GLN A 140 2.67 1.12 -18.94
CA GLN A 140 3.49 2.27 -18.55
C GLN A 140 4.15 2.05 -17.19
N VAL A 141 5.35 2.60 -16.99
CA VAL A 141 6.05 2.56 -15.71
C VAL A 141 5.56 3.72 -14.86
N LEU A 142 4.89 3.42 -13.75
CA LEU A 142 4.44 4.37 -12.73
C LEU A 142 3.74 5.63 -13.31
N PRO A 143 2.72 5.51 -14.19
CA PRO A 143 2.11 6.67 -14.81
C PRO A 143 1.39 7.53 -13.77
N MET A 144 1.50 8.86 -13.92
CA MET A 144 0.67 9.81 -13.19
C MET A 144 -0.73 9.81 -13.83
N LEU A 145 -1.74 9.45 -13.05
CA LEU A 145 -3.12 9.38 -13.52
C LEU A 145 -3.85 10.71 -13.37
N HIS A 146 -3.65 11.37 -12.22
CA HIS A 146 -4.40 12.55 -11.87
C HIS A 146 -3.68 13.43 -10.86
N ARG A 147 -4.13 14.68 -10.75
CA ARG A 147 -3.68 15.63 -9.73
C ARG A 147 -4.89 16.33 -9.09
N LEU A 148 -4.96 16.28 -7.77
CA LEU A 148 -5.95 16.97 -6.94
C LEU A 148 -5.22 17.96 -6.04
N GLY A 149 -5.26 19.26 -6.38
CA GLY A 149 -4.44 20.25 -5.68
C GLY A 149 -2.95 19.87 -5.72
N GLN A 150 -2.35 19.62 -4.56
CA GLN A 150 -0.95 19.16 -4.45
C GLN A 150 -0.81 17.63 -4.31
N THR A 151 -1.92 16.89 -4.27
CA THR A 151 -1.90 15.42 -4.30
C THR A 151 -1.69 14.93 -5.73
N THR A 152 -0.64 14.13 -5.94
CA THR A 152 -0.40 13.46 -7.23
C THR A 152 -0.72 11.97 -7.12
N VAL A 153 -1.55 11.48 -8.04
CA VAL A 153 -1.99 10.09 -8.08
C VAL A 153 -1.19 9.32 -9.14
N TYR A 154 -0.53 8.26 -8.71
CA TYR A 154 0.24 7.35 -9.55
C TYR A 154 -0.38 5.96 -9.55
N GLN A 155 -0.34 5.31 -10.70
CA GLN A 155 -0.64 3.89 -10.80
C GLN A 155 0.64 3.06 -10.64
N HIS A 156 0.59 1.97 -9.90
CA HIS A 156 1.67 0.98 -9.86
C HIS A 156 1.13 -0.45 -10.01
N LEU A 157 2.00 -1.39 -10.31
CA LEU A 157 1.69 -2.81 -10.20
C LEU A 157 1.60 -3.22 -8.74
N HIS A 158 0.59 -4.04 -8.42
CA HIS A 158 0.48 -4.64 -7.09
C HIS A 158 1.77 -5.39 -6.73
N PHE A 159 2.28 -5.21 -5.51
CA PHE A 159 3.56 -5.81 -5.12
C PHE A 159 3.52 -7.33 -4.98
N SER A 160 2.35 -7.98 -5.00
CA SER A 160 2.25 -9.45 -5.11
C SER A 160 2.38 -9.98 -6.55
N ASN A 161 2.54 -9.12 -7.57
CA ASN A 161 2.77 -9.58 -8.93
C ASN A 161 4.14 -10.27 -9.07
N TYR A 162 4.26 -11.17 -10.05
CA TYR A 162 5.48 -11.93 -10.32
C TYR A 162 5.61 -12.31 -11.80
N GLY A 163 6.65 -13.05 -12.16
CA GLY A 163 6.87 -13.56 -13.52
C GLY A 163 7.06 -12.42 -14.53
N ARG A 164 6.22 -12.37 -15.57
CA ARG A 164 6.30 -11.37 -16.66
C ARG A 164 6.28 -9.91 -16.22
N PHE A 165 5.82 -9.64 -14.99
CA PHE A 165 5.72 -8.29 -14.44
C PHE A 165 6.99 -7.83 -13.72
N LYS A 166 7.95 -8.72 -13.46
CA LYS A 166 9.15 -8.46 -12.64
C LYS A 166 9.93 -7.23 -13.10
N ASP A 167 10.21 -7.12 -14.41
CA ASP A 167 10.99 -6.00 -14.95
C ASP A 167 10.29 -4.65 -14.75
N ARG A 168 8.96 -4.62 -14.93
CA ARG A 168 8.17 -3.40 -14.69
C ARG A 168 8.13 -3.07 -13.21
N MET A 169 7.95 -4.03 -12.31
CA MET A 169 7.98 -3.78 -10.87
C MET A 169 9.32 -3.20 -10.42
N THR A 170 10.44 -3.70 -10.94
CA THR A 170 11.78 -3.15 -10.66
C THR A 170 11.89 -1.69 -11.09
N LYS A 171 11.40 -1.37 -12.30
CA LYS A 171 11.39 0.01 -12.82
C LYS A 171 10.49 0.93 -12.00
N GLU A 172 9.31 0.45 -11.60
CA GLU A 172 8.39 1.20 -10.74
C GLU A 172 8.97 1.44 -9.34
N ALA A 173 9.61 0.43 -8.74
CA ALA A 173 10.27 0.58 -7.44
C ALA A 173 11.37 1.66 -7.48
N ALA A 174 12.20 1.66 -8.53
CA ALA A 174 13.22 2.69 -8.73
C ALA A 174 12.60 4.09 -8.89
N ALA A 175 11.51 4.22 -9.66
CA ALA A 175 10.81 5.48 -9.84
C ALA A 175 10.17 5.99 -8.53
N ILE A 176 9.58 5.10 -7.73
CA ILE A 176 9.04 5.43 -6.41
C ILE A 176 10.16 5.91 -5.47
N ALA A 177 11.32 5.26 -5.46
CA ALA A 177 12.46 5.65 -4.65
C ALA A 177 12.95 7.07 -4.98
N VAL A 178 13.01 7.42 -6.27
CA VAL A 178 13.34 8.79 -6.72
C VAL A 178 12.29 9.79 -6.22
N LEU A 179 11.01 9.47 -6.33
CA LEU A 179 9.93 10.35 -5.84
C LEU A 179 9.95 10.52 -4.31
N ALA A 180 10.45 9.53 -3.57
CA ALA A 180 10.58 9.57 -2.12
C ALA A 180 11.69 10.53 -1.65
N THR A 181 12.78 10.62 -2.41
CA THR A 181 13.95 11.45 -2.05
C THR A 181 13.80 12.91 -2.51
N GLN A 182 13.08 13.16 -3.61
CA GLN A 182 12.84 14.50 -4.20
C GLN A 182 11.95 15.45 -3.35
N GLY A 183 11.65 15.12 -2.10
CA GLY A 183 10.91 15.97 -1.15
C GLY A 183 11.76 16.96 -0.34
N HIS A 184 13.10 16.90 -0.40
CA HIS A 184 14.02 17.62 0.50
C HIS A 184 14.57 18.96 -0.01
N GLY A 185 14.08 19.45 -1.15
CA GLY A 185 14.47 20.75 -1.67
C GLY A 185 13.32 21.74 -1.59
N ARG A 186 13.27 22.50 -0.49
CA ARG A 186 12.78 23.89 -0.32
C ARG A 186 12.30 24.10 1.11
#